data_AF-W8CAM9-F1
#
_entry.id   AF-W8CAM9-F1
#
_cell.length_a   1.000
_cell.length_b   1.000
_cell.length_c   1.000
_cell.angle_alpha   90.00
_cell.angle_beta   90.00
_cell.angle_gamma   90.00
#
_symmetry.space_group_name_H-M   'P 1'
#
loop_
_entity.id
_entity.type
_entity.pdbx_description
1 polymer ?
#
loop_
_entity_poly.entity_id
_entity_poly.type
_entity_poly.pdbx_seq_one_letter_code
_entity_poly.pdbx_strand_id
1 'polypeptide(L)'
;KTKMSASPWNVVDGVIIVLNIFIIILIIVRESKVSTMMTQFEVSMKLEFIDFRVPAKIYYLTNLTIGFLICLTTLRLWKVFQFAKPFRVFTRTLYRARYALLTLMVIIVIWLFAFGISSYIINGNDTEHFTHLLKSFTASMSYSFGFSSTVSPYDLTYGGLTLGFILYALLMFVIAIVLLNLFITLICDYFSENKNTPDDDEATELSFYEFLRVEYGGFGRWFKRTLCSCCVKRAYDPEKGNVKESIEKSVMNSERRTLKRKQAGLENGDSLYGRQLRDLNQVRAMARKLNAQVALLRRYQRWRQRYP
;
A
#
# COMPACT_ATOMS: atom_id res chain seq x y z
N LYS A 1 -1.68 -12.94 -22.81
CA LYS A 1 -2.03 -13.00 -21.37
C LYS A 1 -1.70 -11.65 -20.72
N THR A 2 -2.71 -10.91 -20.32
CA THR A 2 -2.67 -9.52 -19.85
C THR A 2 -2.14 -9.44 -18.41
N LYS A 3 -0.89 -8.98 -18.24
CA LYS A 3 -0.33 -8.61 -16.92
C LYS A 3 -0.92 -7.27 -16.43
N MET A 4 -2.24 -7.18 -16.28
CA MET A 4 -2.91 -6.01 -15.70
C MET A 4 -3.27 -6.22 -14.21
N SER A 5 -2.96 -7.40 -13.65
CA SER A 5 -3.24 -7.78 -12.25
C SER A 5 -2.05 -7.67 -11.28
N ALA A 6 -0.91 -7.13 -11.70
CA ALA A 6 0.35 -7.14 -10.95
C ALA A 6 0.53 -6.19 -9.74
N SER A 7 -0.39 -5.25 -9.46
CA SER A 7 -0.15 -4.22 -8.44
C SER A 7 -1.04 -4.46 -7.21
N PRO A 8 -0.49 -4.52 -5.98
CA PRO A 8 -1.28 -4.69 -4.76
C PRO A 8 -2.35 -3.60 -4.60
N TRP A 9 -2.10 -2.41 -5.17
CA TRP A 9 -3.05 -1.30 -5.17
C TRP A 9 -4.32 -1.55 -5.97
N ASN A 10 -4.26 -2.37 -7.02
CA ASN A 10 -5.45 -2.69 -7.81
C ASN A 10 -6.42 -3.55 -7.01
N VAL A 11 -5.91 -4.38 -6.09
CA VAL A 11 -6.74 -5.15 -5.16
C VAL A 11 -7.43 -4.20 -4.18
N VAL A 12 -6.70 -3.23 -3.61
CA VAL A 12 -7.26 -2.21 -2.72
C VAL A 12 -8.37 -1.41 -3.42
N ASP A 13 -8.12 -0.94 -4.65
CA ASP A 13 -9.13 -0.22 -5.45
C ASP A 13 -10.38 -1.07 -5.71
N GLY A 14 -10.20 -2.37 -6.01
CA GLY A 14 -11.29 -3.31 -6.16
C GLY A 14 -12.12 -3.48 -4.88
N VAL A 15 -11.46 -3.63 -3.73
CA VAL A 15 -12.13 -3.75 -2.42
C VAL A 15 -12.91 -2.48 -2.08
N ILE A 16 -12.36 -1.29 -2.36
CA ILE A 16 -13.06 -0.01 -2.16
C ILE A 16 -14.33 0.06 -3.00
N ILE A 17 -14.29 -0.35 -4.27
CA ILE A 17 -15.48 -0.36 -5.14
C ILE A 17 -16.54 -1.32 -4.59
N VAL A 18 -16.13 -2.54 -4.21
CA VAL A 18 -17.03 -3.55 -3.64
C VAL A 18 -17.70 -3.04 -2.35
N LEU A 19 -16.93 -2.42 -1.46
CA LEU A 19 -17.47 -1.84 -0.22
C LEU A 19 -18.45 -0.70 -0.49
N ASN A 20 -18.18 0.17 -1.47
CA ASN A 20 -19.13 1.23 -1.85
C ASN A 20 -20.46 0.65 -2.34
N ILE A 21 -20.42 -0.35 -3.23
CA ILE A 21 -21.64 -1.02 -3.72
C ILE A 21 -22.38 -1.67 -2.55
N PHE A 22 -21.65 -2.34 -1.66
CA PHE A 22 -22.23 -2.99 -0.49
C PHE A 22 -22.91 -1.97 0.46
N ILE A 23 -22.30 -0.81 0.70
CA ILE A 23 -22.91 0.27 1.50
C ILE A 23 -24.20 0.78 0.84
N ILE A 24 -24.22 0.99 -0.47
CA ILE A 24 -25.43 1.43 -1.19
C ILE A 24 -26.56 0.40 -0.99
N ILE A 25 -26.25 -0.90 -1.11
CA ILE A 25 -27.22 -1.97 -0.89
C ILE A 25 -27.74 -1.92 0.56
N LEU A 26 -26.86 -1.80 1.56
CA LEU A 26 -27.27 -1.73 2.97
C LEU A 26 -28.17 -0.52 3.25
N ILE A 27 -27.89 0.65 2.65
CA ILE A 27 -28.73 1.84 2.79
C ILE A 27 -30.11 1.59 2.18
N ILE A 28 -30.20 1.06 0.96
CA ILE A 28 -31.49 0.76 0.31
C ILE A 28 -32.31 -0.24 1.13
N VAL A 29 -31.67 -1.32 1.61
CA VAL A 29 -32.34 -2.32 2.46
C VAL A 29 -32.82 -1.69 3.77
N ARG A 30 -32.01 -0.83 4.39
CA ARG A 30 -32.38 -0.12 5.62
C ARG A 30 -33.57 0.80 5.39
N GLU A 31 -33.55 1.64 4.35
CA GLU A 31 -34.66 2.54 4.03
C GLU A 31 -35.95 1.78 3.71
N SER A 32 -35.87 0.69 2.94
CA SER A 32 -37.03 -0.15 2.63
C SER A 32 -37.66 -0.77 3.89
N LYS A 33 -36.83 -1.27 4.82
CA LYS A 33 -37.30 -1.83 6.10
C LYS A 33 -37.89 -0.76 7.02
N VAL A 34 -37.26 0.40 7.13
CA VAL A 34 -37.75 1.52 7.94
C VAL A 34 -39.08 2.04 7.39
N SER A 35 -39.19 2.21 6.07
CA SER A 35 -40.42 2.66 5.42
C SER A 35 -41.58 1.68 5.65
N THR A 36 -41.34 0.37 5.54
CA THR A 36 -42.38 -0.65 5.80
C THR A 36 -42.83 -0.66 7.26
N MET A 37 -41.91 -0.47 8.20
CA MET A 37 -42.24 -0.39 9.63
C MET A 37 -42.99 0.91 9.97
N MET A 38 -42.66 2.01 9.30
CA MET A 38 -43.35 3.29 9.50
C MET A 38 -44.78 3.25 8.97
N THR A 39 -45.04 2.63 7.82
CA THR A 39 -46.41 2.44 7.32
C THR A 39 -47.23 1.50 8.20
N GLN A 40 -46.61 0.45 8.76
CA GLN A 40 -47.27 -0.39 9.76
C GLN A 40 -47.61 0.39 11.03
N PHE A 41 -46.72 1.28 11.49
CA PHE A 41 -46.98 2.15 12.63
C PHE A 41 -48.16 3.10 12.42
N GLU A 42 -48.30 3.65 11.22
CA GLU A 42 -49.42 4.54 10.87
C GLU A 42 -50.77 3.80 10.79
N VAL A 43 -50.76 2.52 10.40
CA VAL A 43 -51.97 1.70 10.21
C VAL A 43 -52.40 1.00 11.51
N SER A 44 -51.47 0.61 12.37
CA SER A 44 -51.77 -0.05 13.64
C SER A 44 -52.35 0.94 14.65
N MET A 45 -53.50 0.63 15.26
CA MET A 45 -53.98 1.38 16.43
C MET A 45 -52.93 1.31 17.54
N LYS A 46 -52.76 2.42 18.28
CA LYS A 46 -51.69 2.79 19.27
C LYS A 46 -51.23 1.75 20.33
N LEU A 47 -51.67 0.50 20.29
CA LEU A 47 -51.43 -0.54 21.31
C LEU A 47 -50.45 -1.65 20.88
N GLU A 48 -49.99 -1.67 19.62
CA GLU A 48 -49.03 -2.70 19.15
C GLU A 48 -47.57 -2.19 19.18
N PHE A 49 -46.68 -2.97 19.78
CA PHE A 49 -45.24 -2.66 19.84
C PHE A 49 -44.56 -3.05 18.52
N ILE A 50 -43.89 -2.09 17.88
CA ILE A 50 -43.11 -2.31 16.64
C ILE A 50 -41.62 -2.40 16.97
N ASP A 51 -40.99 -3.51 16.58
CA ASP A 51 -39.58 -3.76 16.86
C ASP A 51 -38.64 -3.14 15.81
N PHE A 52 -37.97 -2.04 16.17
CA PHE A 52 -36.95 -1.37 15.35
C PHE A 52 -35.54 -1.97 15.47
N ARG A 53 -35.36 -3.09 16.17
CA ARG A 53 -34.04 -3.71 16.37
C ARG A 53 -33.38 -4.17 15.07
N VAL A 54 -34.15 -4.66 14.11
CA VAL A 54 -33.63 -5.10 12.80
C VAL A 54 -33.03 -3.93 12.01
N PRO A 55 -33.75 -2.83 11.73
CA PRO A 55 -33.17 -1.69 11.04
C PRO A 55 -32.05 -1.02 11.86
N ALA A 56 -32.10 -1.05 13.19
CA ALA A 56 -31.01 -0.56 14.04
C ALA A 56 -29.72 -1.38 13.86
N LYS A 57 -29.80 -2.71 13.78
CA LYS A 57 -28.63 -3.58 13.50
C LYS A 57 -28.05 -3.33 12.11
N ILE A 58 -28.91 -3.15 11.11
CA ILE A 58 -28.46 -2.83 9.74
C ILE A 58 -27.77 -1.46 9.74
N TYR A 59 -28.33 -0.46 10.42
CA TYR A 59 -27.71 0.85 10.54
C TYR A 59 -26.32 0.79 11.21
N TYR A 60 -26.18 0.01 12.30
CA TYR A 60 -24.89 -0.21 12.94
C TYR A 60 -23.87 -0.86 11.99
N LEU A 61 -24.27 -1.90 11.25
CA LEU A 61 -23.42 -2.55 10.25
C LEU A 61 -23.01 -1.60 9.11
N THR A 62 -23.94 -0.77 8.63
CA THR A 62 -23.66 0.26 7.63
C THR A 62 -22.60 1.23 8.13
N ASN A 63 -22.74 1.73 9.37
CA ASN A 63 -21.81 2.69 9.95
C ASN A 63 -20.41 2.06 10.13
N LEU A 64 -20.34 0.81 10.59
CA LEU A 64 -19.09 0.06 10.69
C LEU A 64 -18.41 -0.09 9.32
N THR A 65 -19.18 -0.43 8.29
CA THR A 65 -18.69 -0.60 6.92
C THR A 65 -18.18 0.73 6.34
N ILE A 66 -18.86 1.84 6.61
CA ILE A 66 -18.40 3.19 6.25
C ILE A 66 -17.06 3.49 6.93
N GLY A 67 -16.89 3.15 8.20
CA GLY A 67 -15.61 3.30 8.91
C GLY A 67 -14.46 2.53 8.22
N PHE A 68 -14.71 1.28 7.81
CA PHE A 68 -13.75 0.49 7.03
C PHE A 68 -13.46 1.11 5.66
N LEU A 69 -14.47 1.62 4.97
CA LEU A 69 -14.30 2.31 3.70
C LEU A 69 -13.39 3.53 3.87
N ILE A 70 -13.65 4.38 4.87
CA ILE A 70 -12.83 5.56 5.15
C ILE A 70 -11.39 5.13 5.42
N CYS A 71 -11.17 4.13 6.28
CA CYS A 71 -9.83 3.60 6.57
C CYS A 71 -9.10 3.14 5.30
N LEU A 72 -9.75 2.37 4.44
CA LEU A 72 -9.16 1.90 3.17
C LEU A 72 -8.90 3.05 2.19
N THR A 73 -9.78 4.04 2.10
CA THR A 73 -9.55 5.23 1.27
C THR A 73 -8.39 6.08 1.80
N THR A 74 -8.20 6.16 3.12
CA THR A 74 -7.03 6.80 3.72
C THR A 74 -5.76 6.01 3.44
N LEU A 75 -5.79 4.67 3.56
CA LEU A 75 -4.66 3.82 3.14
C LEU A 75 -4.35 3.97 1.66
N ARG A 76 -5.37 4.24 0.82
CA ARG A 76 -5.17 4.49 -0.61
C ARG A 76 -4.33 5.76 -0.87
N LEU A 77 -4.44 6.78 -0.02
CA LEU A 77 -3.62 7.99 -0.09
C LEU A 77 -2.12 7.70 0.07
N TRP A 78 -1.76 6.59 0.71
CA TRP A 78 -0.36 6.17 0.82
C TRP A 78 0.34 6.02 -0.54
N LYS A 79 -0.39 5.56 -1.58
CA LYS A 79 0.14 5.48 -2.96
C LYS A 79 0.57 6.87 -3.48
N VAL A 80 -0.13 7.92 -3.05
CA VAL A 80 0.19 9.30 -3.41
C VAL A 80 1.43 9.78 -2.65
N PHE A 81 1.61 9.41 -1.39
CA PHE A 81 2.81 9.80 -0.64
C PHE A 81 4.11 9.22 -1.22
N GLN A 82 4.03 8.09 -1.93
CA GLN A 82 5.19 7.46 -2.59
C GLN A 82 5.83 8.29 -3.72
N PHE A 83 5.25 9.42 -4.12
CA PHE A 83 5.95 10.38 -5.00
C PHE A 83 7.17 11.00 -4.33
N ALA A 84 7.10 11.21 -3.02
CA ALA A 84 8.21 11.75 -2.27
C ALA A 84 9.23 10.64 -1.96
N LYS A 85 10.51 10.91 -2.23
CA LYS A 85 11.64 9.97 -2.04
C LYS A 85 11.64 9.31 -0.64
N PRO A 86 11.41 10.03 0.49
CA PRO A 86 11.39 9.41 1.81
C PRO A 86 10.36 8.27 1.95
N PHE A 87 9.14 8.48 1.44
CA PHE A 87 8.06 7.48 1.52
C PHE A 87 8.29 6.29 0.59
N ARG A 88 8.94 6.52 -0.56
CA ARG A 88 9.34 5.45 -1.48
C ARG A 88 10.40 4.55 -0.86
N VAL A 89 11.44 5.14 -0.27
CA VAL A 89 12.50 4.40 0.45
C VAL A 89 11.88 3.61 1.59
N PHE A 90 11.04 4.25 2.42
CA PHE A 90 10.35 3.59 3.53
C PHE A 90 9.49 2.40 3.07
N THR A 91 8.65 2.58 2.04
CA THR A 91 7.81 1.49 1.51
C THR A 91 8.66 0.35 0.96
N ARG A 92 9.76 0.65 0.26
CA ARG A 92 10.69 -0.37 -0.28
C ARG A 92 11.37 -1.15 0.85
N THR A 93 11.79 -0.47 1.91
CA THR A 93 12.37 -1.08 3.11
C THR A 93 11.38 -2.06 3.74
N LEU A 94 10.14 -1.63 3.99
CA LEU A 94 9.09 -2.51 4.53
C LEU A 94 8.79 -3.69 3.59
N TYR A 95 8.76 -3.47 2.27
CA TYR A 95 8.50 -4.53 1.31
C TYR A 95 9.62 -5.58 1.30
N ARG A 96 10.89 -5.17 1.44
CA ARG A 96 12.02 -6.10 1.58
C ARG A 96 11.98 -6.83 2.92
N ALA A 97 11.72 -6.11 4.00
CA ALA A 97 11.65 -6.65 5.36
C ALA A 97 10.40 -7.50 5.63
N ARG A 98 9.41 -7.55 4.71
CA ARG A 98 8.08 -8.13 4.96
C ARG A 98 8.10 -9.55 5.53
N TYR A 99 8.97 -10.43 5.05
CA TYR A 99 9.02 -11.80 5.54
C TYR A 99 9.60 -11.87 6.95
N ALA A 100 10.66 -11.11 7.21
CA ALA A 100 11.26 -11.00 8.53
C ALA A 100 10.31 -10.35 9.54
N LEU A 101 9.58 -9.29 9.13
CA LEU A 101 8.54 -8.66 9.94
C LEU A 101 7.36 -9.58 10.22
N LEU A 102 6.90 -10.35 9.24
CA LEU A 102 5.81 -11.32 9.44
C LEU A 102 6.23 -12.43 10.40
N THR A 103 7.46 -12.94 10.30
CA THR A 103 7.99 -13.93 11.25
C THR A 103 8.05 -13.36 12.67
N LEU A 104 8.54 -12.12 12.82
CA LEU A 104 8.57 -11.44 14.11
C LEU A 104 7.16 -11.23 14.69
N MET A 105 6.19 -10.84 13.85
CA MET A 105 4.79 -10.70 14.25
C MET A 105 4.22 -12.04 14.76
N VAL A 106 4.50 -13.15 14.08
CA VAL A 106 4.07 -14.49 14.52
C VAL A 106 4.68 -14.84 15.88
N ILE A 107 5.97 -14.56 16.11
CA ILE A 107 6.64 -14.78 17.40
C ILE A 107 5.95 -13.98 18.51
N ILE A 108 5.66 -12.69 18.27
CA ILE A 108 4.96 -11.83 19.22
C ILE A 108 3.58 -12.40 19.57
N VAL A 109 2.81 -12.81 18.55
CA VAL A 109 1.47 -13.37 18.74
C VAL A 109 1.53 -14.67 19.54
N ILE A 110 2.43 -15.60 19.20
CA ILE A 110 2.60 -16.87 19.95
C ILE A 110 2.93 -16.58 21.41
N TRP A 111 3.87 -15.67 21.66
CA TRP A 111 4.29 -15.31 23.00
C TRP A 111 3.16 -14.67 23.81
N LEU A 112 2.39 -13.74 23.21
CA LEU A 112 1.21 -13.14 23.83
C LEU A 112 0.09 -14.16 24.10
N PHE A 113 -0.10 -15.14 23.22
CA PHE A 113 -1.04 -16.24 23.47
C PHE A 113 -0.60 -17.11 24.63
N ALA A 114 0.69 -17.48 24.70
CA ALA A 114 1.23 -18.23 25.82
C ALA A 114 1.06 -17.47 27.14
N PHE A 115 1.39 -16.18 27.15
CA PHE A 115 1.18 -15.31 28.30
C PHE A 115 -0.30 -15.21 28.68
N GLY A 116 -1.20 -15.04 27.71
CA GLY A 116 -2.64 -15.01 27.94
C GLY A 116 -3.19 -16.33 28.50
N ILE A 117 -2.68 -17.48 28.06
CA ILE A 117 -3.06 -18.79 28.63
C ILE A 117 -2.58 -18.90 30.08
N SER A 118 -1.34 -18.49 30.37
CA SER A 118 -0.83 -18.49 31.74
C SER A 118 -1.66 -17.59 32.67
N SER A 119 -1.93 -16.35 32.24
CA SER A 119 -2.74 -15.39 33.01
C SER A 119 -4.19 -15.86 33.19
N TYR A 120 -4.76 -16.54 32.20
CA TYR A 120 -6.07 -17.19 32.28
C TYR A 120 -6.11 -18.29 33.35
N ILE A 121 -5.13 -19.19 33.35
CA ILE A 121 -5.07 -20.30 34.32
C ILE A 121 -4.89 -19.78 35.76
N ILE A 122 -4.09 -18.73 35.93
CA ILE A 122 -3.71 -18.21 37.25
C ILE A 122 -4.78 -17.28 37.83
N ASN A 123 -5.33 -16.36 37.04
CA ASN A 123 -6.21 -15.27 37.51
C ASN A 123 -7.65 -15.35 36.98
N GLY A 124 -7.98 -16.38 36.19
CA GLY A 124 -9.26 -16.44 35.47
C GLY A 124 -10.50 -16.63 36.34
N ASN A 125 -10.33 -17.10 37.59
CA ASN A 125 -11.44 -17.29 38.52
C ASN A 125 -11.85 -16.00 39.23
N ASP A 126 -10.92 -15.06 39.40
CA ASP A 126 -11.09 -13.90 40.28
C ASP A 126 -11.23 -12.57 39.53
N THR A 127 -11.07 -12.57 38.20
CA THR A 127 -11.05 -11.34 37.39
C THR A 127 -11.86 -11.46 36.12
N GLU A 128 -12.66 -10.44 35.80
CA GLU A 128 -13.46 -10.43 34.58
C GLU A 128 -12.60 -10.45 33.31
N HIS A 129 -11.42 -9.82 33.36
CA HIS A 129 -10.49 -9.69 32.24
C HIS A 129 -9.81 -11.00 31.86
N PHE A 130 -9.68 -11.96 32.80
CA PHE A 130 -9.08 -13.26 32.56
C PHE A 130 -10.09 -14.42 32.57
N THR A 131 -11.41 -14.15 32.62
CA THR A 131 -12.47 -15.20 32.59
C THR A 131 -12.51 -16.06 31.32
N HIS A 132 -12.03 -15.53 30.20
CA HIS A 132 -12.02 -16.24 28.92
C HIS A 132 -10.68 -16.04 28.21
N LEU A 133 -10.24 -17.03 27.44
CA LEU A 133 -8.97 -16.98 26.71
C LEU A 133 -8.86 -15.75 25.77
N LEU A 134 -9.94 -15.41 25.07
CA LEU A 134 -9.95 -14.22 24.20
C LEU A 134 -9.88 -12.92 25.00
N LYS A 135 -10.60 -12.83 26.14
CA LYS A 135 -10.52 -11.67 27.04
C LYS A 135 -9.11 -11.54 27.62
N SER A 136 -8.51 -12.65 28.04
CA SER A 136 -7.13 -12.70 28.54
C SER A 136 -6.12 -12.25 27.49
N PHE A 137 -6.28 -12.68 26.24
CA PHE A 137 -5.43 -12.22 25.14
C PHE A 137 -5.58 -10.70 24.91
N THR A 138 -6.81 -10.18 24.90
CA THR A 138 -7.03 -8.73 24.77
C THR A 138 -6.45 -7.95 25.95
N ALA A 139 -6.58 -8.45 27.17
CA ALA A 139 -5.99 -7.85 28.37
C ALA A 139 -4.46 -7.84 28.27
N SER A 140 -3.86 -8.97 27.88
CA SER A 140 -2.41 -9.11 27.65
C SER A 140 -1.90 -8.10 26.62
N MET A 141 -2.64 -7.91 25.51
CA MET A 141 -2.31 -6.89 24.51
C MET A 141 -2.43 -5.47 25.08
N SER A 142 -3.48 -5.18 25.86
CA SER A 142 -3.66 -3.88 26.52
C SER A 142 -2.52 -3.55 27.47
N TYR A 143 -2.08 -4.50 28.29
CA TYR A 143 -0.90 -4.33 29.16
C TYR A 143 0.37 -4.10 28.35
N SER A 144 0.54 -4.81 27.24
CA SER A 144 1.69 -4.66 26.34
C SER A 144 1.84 -3.24 25.80
N PHE A 145 0.71 -2.57 25.54
CA PHE A 145 0.67 -1.18 25.08
C PHE A 145 0.62 -0.15 26.21
N GLY A 146 0.53 -0.57 27.47
CA GLY A 146 0.39 0.32 28.61
C GLY A 146 -1.00 0.95 28.74
N PHE A 147 -2.05 0.34 28.16
CA PHE A 147 -3.42 0.83 28.31
C PHE A 147 -3.99 0.50 29.70
N SER A 148 -3.70 1.37 30.68
CA SER A 148 -4.12 1.20 32.08
C SER A 148 -5.54 1.68 32.39
N SER A 149 -6.27 2.26 31.42
CA SER A 149 -7.60 2.84 31.66
C SER A 149 -8.72 1.81 31.80
N THR A 150 -8.51 0.60 31.28
CA THR A 150 -9.53 -0.47 31.26
C THR A 150 -9.06 -1.76 31.92
N VAL A 151 -7.76 -1.90 32.19
CA VAL A 151 -7.18 -3.11 32.78
C VAL A 151 -6.11 -2.69 33.78
N SER A 152 -6.17 -3.25 34.99
CA SER A 152 -5.30 -2.87 36.10
C SER A 152 -4.16 -3.88 36.25
N PRO A 153 -2.91 -3.47 36.49
CA PRO A 153 -1.82 -4.43 36.75
C PRO A 153 -2.08 -5.28 38.00
N TYR A 154 -2.95 -4.83 38.91
CA TYR A 154 -3.41 -5.60 40.05
C TYR A 154 -4.21 -6.85 39.65
N ASP A 155 -4.78 -6.89 38.44
CA ASP A 155 -5.55 -8.06 37.96
C ASP A 155 -4.68 -9.29 37.72
N LEU A 156 -3.35 -9.14 37.66
CA LEU A 156 -2.42 -10.26 37.59
C LEU A 156 -2.07 -10.86 38.96
N THR A 157 -2.45 -10.19 40.06
CA THR A 157 -1.99 -10.51 41.41
C THR A 157 -2.91 -11.42 42.21
N TYR A 158 -4.07 -11.80 41.64
CA TYR A 158 -5.07 -12.62 42.32
C TYR A 158 -4.59 -14.06 42.58
N GLY A 159 -3.80 -14.64 41.67
CA GLY A 159 -3.11 -15.91 41.89
C GLY A 159 -1.89 -15.83 42.82
N GLY A 160 -1.60 -14.67 43.39
CA GLY A 160 -0.50 -14.40 44.32
C GLY A 160 0.29 -13.14 43.95
N LEU A 161 0.58 -12.30 44.94
CA LEU A 161 1.25 -11.01 44.73
C LEU A 161 2.62 -11.15 44.06
N THR A 162 3.43 -12.12 44.50
CA THR A 162 4.76 -12.39 43.94
C THR A 162 4.68 -12.89 42.51
N LEU A 163 3.77 -13.82 42.24
CA LEU A 163 3.53 -14.40 40.92
C LEU A 163 3.03 -13.35 39.93
N GLY A 164 2.07 -12.53 40.33
CA GLY A 164 1.54 -11.44 39.51
C GLY A 164 2.58 -10.38 39.18
N PHE A 165 3.42 -10.02 40.16
CA PHE A 165 4.55 -9.12 39.92
C PHE A 165 5.55 -9.73 38.93
N ILE A 166 5.89 -11.02 39.07
CA ILE A 166 6.79 -11.72 38.14
C ILE A 166 6.20 -11.75 36.74
N LEU A 167 4.90 -12.07 36.58
CA LEU A 167 4.23 -12.09 35.29
C LEU A 167 4.23 -10.70 34.63
N TYR A 168 3.90 -9.66 35.39
CA TYR A 168 3.92 -8.29 34.89
C TYR A 168 5.33 -7.83 34.50
N ALA A 169 6.34 -8.12 35.34
CA ALA A 169 7.73 -7.80 35.05
C ALA A 169 8.24 -8.56 33.82
N LEU A 170 7.90 -9.85 33.69
CA LEU A 170 8.23 -10.67 32.53
C LEU A 170 7.60 -10.11 31.26
N LEU A 171 6.33 -9.70 31.32
CA LEU A 171 5.62 -9.08 30.22
C LEU A 171 6.32 -7.81 29.72
N MET A 172 6.58 -6.88 30.64
CA MET A 172 7.24 -5.62 30.31
C MET A 172 8.67 -5.85 29.80
N PHE A 173 9.42 -6.77 30.42
CA PHE A 173 10.77 -7.10 29.98
C PHE A 173 10.79 -7.66 28.56
N VAL A 174 9.95 -8.67 28.27
CA VAL A 174 9.96 -9.30 26.95
C VAL A 174 9.47 -8.35 25.87
N ILE A 175 8.40 -7.58 26.10
CA ILE A 175 7.88 -6.68 25.07
C ILE A 175 8.77 -5.45 24.89
N ALA A 176 9.06 -4.72 25.95
CA ALA A 176 9.73 -3.43 25.84
C ALA A 176 11.23 -3.58 25.57
N ILE A 177 11.90 -4.56 26.19
CA ILE A 177 13.35 -4.70 26.09
C ILE A 177 13.74 -5.68 24.99
N VAL A 178 13.04 -6.79 24.82
CA VAL A 178 13.45 -7.80 23.83
C VAL A 178 12.79 -7.51 22.48
N LEU A 179 11.46 -7.55 22.40
CA LEU A 179 10.73 -7.54 21.14
C LEU A 179 10.77 -6.18 20.44
N LEU A 180 10.62 -5.07 21.17
CA LEU A 180 10.69 -3.72 20.61
C LEU A 180 12.10 -3.42 20.07
N ASN A 181 13.15 -3.74 20.83
CA ASN A 181 14.51 -3.54 20.36
C ASN A 181 14.83 -4.41 19.15
N LEU A 182 14.40 -5.69 19.15
CA LEU A 182 14.55 -6.56 17.99
C LEU A 182 13.83 -5.99 16.76
N PHE A 183 12.62 -5.45 16.93
CA PHE A 183 11.88 -4.80 15.85
C PHE A 183 12.61 -3.58 15.28
N ILE A 184 13.12 -2.69 16.15
CA ILE A 184 13.88 -1.50 15.73
C ILE A 184 15.16 -1.92 15.00
N THR A 185 15.96 -2.82 15.58
CA THR A 185 17.21 -3.29 14.97
C THR A 185 16.96 -3.88 13.59
N LEU A 186 15.93 -4.72 13.45
CA LEU A 186 15.55 -5.33 12.18
C LEU A 186 15.17 -4.28 11.14
N ILE A 187 14.35 -3.28 11.50
CA ILE A 187 13.98 -2.21 10.56
C ILE A 187 15.20 -1.37 10.18
N CYS A 188 16.05 -1.02 11.14
CA CYS A 188 17.26 -0.24 10.90
C CYS A 188 18.25 -0.96 9.98
N ASP A 189 18.37 -2.29 10.11
CA ASP A 189 19.21 -3.12 9.25
C ASP A 189 18.74 -3.07 7.79
N TYR A 190 17.46 -3.40 7.55
CA TYR A 190 16.88 -3.31 6.20
C TYR A 190 16.85 -1.88 5.65
N PHE A 191 16.72 -0.86 6.51
CA PHE A 191 16.77 0.53 6.08
C PHE A 191 18.18 0.94 5.63
N SER A 192 19.20 0.50 6.36
CA SER A 192 20.61 0.76 6.03
C SER A 192 21.03 0.04 4.76
N GLU A 193 20.62 -1.22 4.59
CA GLU A 193 20.83 -1.99 3.35
C GLU A 193 20.20 -1.29 2.14
N ASN A 194 18.96 -0.79 2.29
CA ASN A 194 18.24 -0.14 1.21
C ASN A 194 18.83 1.24 0.84
N LYS A 195 19.34 2.00 1.82
CA LYS A 195 20.03 3.29 1.58
C LYS A 195 21.31 3.12 0.75
N ASN A 196 21.95 1.96 0.82
CA ASN A 196 23.19 1.67 0.10
C ASN A 196 22.98 1.18 -1.34
N THR A 197 21.73 1.03 -1.82
CA THR A 197 21.46 0.63 -3.21
C THR A 197 21.41 1.84 -4.18
N PRO A 198 22.22 1.89 -5.26
CA PRO A 198 22.31 3.03 -6.20
C PRO A 198 21.05 3.34 -7.03
N ASP A 199 20.01 2.49 -6.97
CA ASP A 199 18.79 2.60 -7.80
C ASP A 199 17.98 3.89 -7.54
N ASP A 200 18.26 4.60 -6.44
CA ASP A 200 17.48 5.77 -6.00
C ASP A 200 17.76 7.06 -6.78
N ASP A 201 18.86 7.12 -7.55
CA ASP A 201 19.21 8.29 -8.36
C ASP A 201 18.77 8.17 -9.83
N GLU A 202 18.56 6.96 -10.35
CA GLU A 202 18.13 6.73 -11.74
C GLU A 202 16.61 6.55 -11.91
N ALA A 203 15.86 6.23 -10.85
CA ALA A 203 14.40 6.26 -10.85
C ALA A 203 13.91 7.72 -10.80
N THR A 204 14.13 8.37 -11.94
CA THR A 204 13.89 9.77 -12.25
C THR A 204 12.55 10.22 -11.68
N GLU A 205 12.59 11.40 -11.10
CA GLU A 205 11.49 12.28 -10.74
C GLU A 205 10.38 12.27 -11.81
N LEU A 206 9.51 11.27 -11.81
CA LEU A 206 8.19 11.40 -12.40
C LEU A 206 7.52 12.49 -11.57
N SER A 207 7.57 13.72 -12.07
CA SER A 207 6.87 14.86 -11.49
C SER A 207 5.44 14.39 -11.22
N PHE A 208 4.93 14.66 -10.02
CA PHE A 208 3.57 14.30 -9.58
C PHE A 208 2.51 14.50 -10.67
N TYR A 209 2.67 15.56 -11.48
CA TYR A 209 1.83 15.89 -12.63
C TYR A 209 1.84 14.85 -13.77
N GLU A 210 2.98 14.22 -14.07
CA GLU A 210 3.08 13.17 -15.09
C GLU A 210 2.37 11.89 -14.63
N PHE A 211 2.50 11.52 -13.36
CA PHE A 211 1.74 10.41 -12.80
C PHE A 211 0.23 10.68 -12.82
N LEU A 212 -0.20 11.86 -12.37
CA LEU A 212 -1.62 12.25 -12.36
C LEU A 212 -2.20 12.21 -13.78
N ARG A 213 -1.42 12.66 -14.77
CA ARG A 213 -1.81 12.61 -16.19
C ARG A 213 -1.96 11.17 -16.70
N VAL A 214 -1.16 10.22 -16.25
CA VAL A 214 -1.27 8.82 -16.67
C VAL A 214 -2.46 8.14 -16.01
N GLU A 215 -2.64 8.34 -14.70
CA GLU A 215 -3.71 7.70 -13.92
C GLU A 215 -5.09 8.29 -14.26
N TYR A 216 -5.22 9.62 -14.23
CA TYR A 216 -6.49 10.33 -14.52
C TYR A 216 -6.67 10.67 -16.00
N GLY A 217 -5.65 10.48 -16.85
CA GLY A 217 -5.77 10.70 -18.30
C GLY A 217 -6.69 9.70 -19.00
N GLY A 218 -6.99 8.56 -18.38
CA GLY A 218 -8.05 7.64 -18.79
C GLY A 218 -9.44 8.24 -18.52
N PHE A 219 -9.65 8.79 -17.31
CA PHE A 219 -10.88 9.47 -16.91
C PHE A 219 -11.13 10.73 -17.74
N GLY A 220 -10.10 11.55 -18.00
CA GLY A 220 -10.20 12.71 -18.87
C GLY A 220 -10.47 12.37 -20.35
N ARG A 221 -9.95 11.24 -20.85
CA ARG A 221 -10.29 10.74 -22.20
C ARG A 221 -11.69 10.15 -22.27
N TRP A 222 -12.12 9.44 -21.23
CA TRP A 222 -13.48 8.92 -21.13
C TRP A 222 -14.47 10.09 -21.07
N PHE A 223 -14.26 11.05 -20.17
CA PHE A 223 -15.09 12.26 -20.05
C PHE A 223 -15.12 13.08 -21.35
N LYS A 224 -13.97 13.29 -22.03
CA LYS A 224 -13.94 13.92 -23.36
C LYS A 224 -14.69 13.11 -24.42
N ARG A 225 -14.66 11.79 -24.37
CA ARG A 225 -15.33 10.90 -25.32
C ARG A 225 -16.84 10.86 -25.10
N THR A 226 -17.30 11.02 -23.86
CA THR A 226 -18.72 11.07 -23.49
C THR A 226 -19.33 12.46 -23.70
N LEU A 227 -18.55 13.55 -23.52
CA LEU A 227 -19.02 14.93 -23.74
C LEU A 227 -18.78 15.49 -25.15
N CYS A 228 -17.83 14.96 -25.94
CA CYS A 228 -17.57 15.46 -27.28
C CYS A 228 -16.94 14.40 -28.21
N SER A 229 -17.77 13.80 -29.07
CA SER A 229 -17.34 12.80 -30.07
C SER A 229 -16.39 13.37 -31.14
N CYS A 230 -16.38 14.69 -31.37
CA CYS A 230 -15.64 15.32 -32.46
C CYS A 230 -14.13 15.54 -32.22
N CYS A 231 -13.65 15.52 -30.97
CA CYS A 231 -12.29 15.98 -30.64
C CYS A 231 -11.18 14.90 -30.71
N VAL A 232 -11.49 13.64 -31.06
CA VAL A 232 -10.49 12.56 -31.13
C VAL A 232 -9.76 12.53 -32.49
N LYS A 233 -10.23 13.24 -33.51
CA LYS A 233 -9.63 13.22 -34.86
C LYS A 233 -8.46 14.19 -35.07
N ARG A 234 -8.10 15.03 -34.10
CA ARG A 234 -7.00 16.00 -34.28
C ARG A 234 -5.76 15.60 -33.48
N ALA A 235 -4.82 14.92 -34.16
CA ALA A 235 -3.38 15.23 -34.18
C ALA A 235 -2.52 13.99 -34.52
N TYR A 236 -2.49 13.62 -35.81
CA TYR A 236 -1.25 13.19 -36.45
C TYR A 236 -1.30 13.73 -37.87
N ASP A 237 -0.59 14.84 -38.09
CA ASP A 237 -0.40 15.47 -39.40
C ASP A 237 0.95 14.96 -39.94
N PRO A 238 0.98 13.97 -40.85
CA PRO A 238 2.21 13.39 -41.37
C PRO A 238 3.01 14.36 -42.24
N GLU A 239 2.45 15.52 -42.61
CA GLU A 239 3.02 16.42 -43.60
C GLU A 239 3.88 17.55 -42.99
N LYS A 240 3.96 17.65 -41.66
CA LYS A 240 4.77 18.68 -40.98
C LYS A 240 5.86 18.06 -40.12
N GLY A 241 6.95 17.73 -40.78
CA GLY A 241 8.25 17.47 -40.17
C GLY A 241 8.71 16.04 -40.36
N ASN A 242 9.68 15.86 -41.26
CA ASN A 242 10.40 14.59 -41.42
C ASN A 242 10.91 14.13 -40.06
N VAL A 243 10.23 13.15 -39.47
CA VAL A 243 10.58 12.54 -38.17
C VAL A 243 12.05 12.08 -38.19
N LYS A 244 12.54 11.68 -39.36
CA LYS A 244 13.95 11.34 -39.61
C LYS A 244 14.91 12.49 -39.29
N GLU A 245 14.60 13.70 -39.71
CA GLU A 245 15.46 14.89 -39.55
C GLU A 245 15.49 15.37 -38.09
N SER A 246 14.34 15.30 -37.40
CA SER A 246 14.27 15.61 -35.96
C SER A 246 15.03 14.59 -35.11
N ILE A 247 14.97 13.31 -35.50
CA ILE A 247 15.75 12.24 -34.87
C ILE A 247 17.25 12.47 -35.10
N GLU A 248 17.69 12.71 -36.34
CA GLU A 248 19.10 12.97 -36.65
C GLU A 248 19.64 14.18 -35.88
N LYS A 249 18.88 15.28 -35.79
CA LYS A 249 19.26 16.47 -35.03
C LYS A 249 19.39 16.20 -33.52
N SER A 250 18.51 15.36 -32.96
CA SER A 250 18.56 14.96 -31.55
C SER A 250 19.76 14.03 -31.25
N VAL A 251 20.08 13.11 -32.17
CA VAL A 251 21.23 12.20 -32.07
C VAL A 251 22.54 13.00 -32.14
N MET A 252 22.67 13.90 -33.11
CA MET A 252 23.84 14.78 -33.26
C MET A 252 24.08 15.67 -32.03
N ASN A 253 23.01 16.21 -31.43
CA ASN A 253 23.13 17.00 -30.20
C ASN A 253 23.53 16.15 -28.99
N SER A 254 23.09 14.89 -28.92
CA SER A 254 23.51 13.95 -27.87
C SER A 254 24.98 13.58 -28.02
N GLU A 255 25.46 13.35 -29.25
CA GLU A 255 26.85 13.01 -29.55
C GLU A 255 27.81 14.15 -29.19
N ARG A 256 27.44 15.39 -29.53
CA ARG A 256 28.17 16.60 -29.11
C ARG A 256 28.27 16.72 -27.60
N ARG A 257 27.21 16.39 -26.85
CA ARG A 257 27.23 16.41 -25.38
C ARG A 257 28.13 15.32 -24.80
N THR A 258 28.13 14.12 -25.37
CA THR A 258 29.05 13.05 -24.97
C THR A 258 30.50 13.36 -25.34
N LEU A 259 30.78 14.01 -26.47
CA LEU A 259 32.12 14.46 -26.85
C LEU A 259 32.63 15.53 -25.91
N LYS A 260 31.78 16.51 -25.54
CA LYS A 260 32.11 17.50 -24.50
C LYS A 260 32.38 16.86 -23.14
N ARG A 261 31.61 15.83 -22.76
CA ARG A 261 31.86 15.05 -21.54
C ARG A 261 33.13 14.20 -21.61
N LYS A 262 33.51 13.69 -22.79
CA LYS A 262 34.78 13.00 -23.02
C LYS A 262 35.97 13.96 -22.91
N GLN A 263 35.86 15.16 -23.49
CA GLN A 263 36.90 16.20 -23.38
C GLN A 263 37.03 16.75 -21.96
N ALA A 264 35.91 16.93 -21.24
CA ALA A 264 35.91 17.36 -19.84
C ALA A 264 36.34 16.26 -18.86
N GLY A 265 36.40 14.99 -19.30
CA GLY A 265 36.85 13.84 -18.50
C GLY A 265 38.24 13.32 -18.88
N LEU A 266 38.98 14.06 -19.72
CA LEU A 266 40.37 13.74 -20.10
C LEU A 266 41.40 14.40 -19.17
N GLU A 267 40.97 15.31 -18.28
CA GLU A 267 41.71 15.69 -17.08
C GLU A 267 41.30 14.77 -15.93
N ASN A 268 41.92 13.60 -15.86
CA ASN A 268 42.27 12.83 -14.65
C ASN A 268 42.21 11.32 -14.88
N GLY A 269 43.41 10.73 -14.95
CA GLY A 269 43.70 9.43 -14.32
C GLY A 269 43.32 8.17 -15.09
N ASP A 270 44.32 7.57 -15.72
CA ASP A 270 44.33 6.19 -16.18
C ASP A 270 44.13 5.20 -15.00
N SER A 271 43.05 4.43 -15.02
CA SER A 271 42.96 3.17 -14.30
C SER A 271 42.32 2.08 -15.18
N LEU A 272 42.89 0.88 -15.15
CA LEU A 272 42.50 -0.28 -15.97
C LEU A 272 41.01 -0.67 -15.78
N TYR A 273 40.49 -0.49 -14.55
CA TYR A 273 39.08 -0.71 -14.21
C TYR A 273 38.12 0.25 -14.91
N GLY A 274 38.53 1.51 -15.12
CA GLY A 274 37.72 2.51 -15.83
C GLY A 274 37.55 2.21 -17.32
N ARG A 275 38.41 1.38 -17.91
CA ARG A 275 38.33 0.97 -19.31
C ARG A 275 37.28 -0.13 -19.51
N GLN A 276 37.30 -1.17 -18.67
CA GLN A 276 36.29 -2.24 -18.67
C GLN A 276 34.86 -1.72 -18.38
N LEU A 277 34.70 -0.80 -17.43
CA LEU A 277 33.38 -0.24 -17.11
C LEU A 277 32.82 0.61 -18.28
N ARG A 278 33.69 1.28 -19.04
CA ARG A 278 33.32 2.04 -20.25
C ARG A 278 32.85 1.12 -21.37
N ASP A 279 33.54 0.01 -21.60
CA ASP A 279 33.15 -0.97 -22.61
C ASP A 279 31.81 -1.63 -22.26
N LEU A 280 31.59 -1.97 -20.99
CA LEU A 280 30.32 -2.55 -20.52
C LEU A 280 29.14 -1.59 -20.68
N ASN A 281 29.36 -0.30 -20.41
CA ASN A 281 28.36 0.74 -20.62
C ASN A 281 28.09 1.02 -22.09
N GLN A 282 29.10 0.96 -22.96
CA GLN A 282 28.92 1.03 -24.42
C GLN A 282 28.13 -0.15 -24.96
N VAL A 283 28.43 -1.36 -24.52
CA VAL A 283 27.69 -2.58 -24.91
C VAL A 283 26.23 -2.49 -24.46
N ARG A 284 25.95 -2.02 -23.24
CA ARG A 284 24.56 -1.77 -22.78
C ARG A 284 23.86 -0.68 -23.57
N ALA A 285 24.55 0.39 -23.97
CA ALA A 285 23.97 1.44 -24.80
C ALA A 285 23.64 0.91 -26.21
N MET A 286 24.52 0.08 -26.78
CA MET A 286 24.32 -0.55 -28.09
C MET A 286 23.17 -1.56 -28.06
N ALA A 287 23.05 -2.37 -27.00
CA ALA A 287 21.92 -3.27 -26.80
C ALA A 287 20.59 -2.52 -26.67
N ARG A 288 20.57 -1.35 -26.01
CA ARG A 288 19.38 -0.48 -25.94
C ARG A 288 18.99 0.08 -27.31
N LYS A 289 19.96 0.51 -28.14
CA LYS A 289 19.70 0.95 -29.52
C LYS A 289 19.12 -0.18 -30.38
N LEU A 290 19.69 -1.38 -30.28
CA LEU A 290 19.22 -2.55 -31.03
C LEU A 290 17.79 -2.95 -30.61
N ASN A 291 17.51 -2.99 -29.30
CA ASN A 291 16.16 -3.28 -28.80
C ASN A 291 15.13 -2.23 -29.24
N ALA A 292 15.50 -0.95 -29.28
CA ALA A 292 14.62 0.10 -29.79
C ALA A 292 14.34 -0.07 -31.29
N GLN A 293 15.35 -0.39 -32.10
CA GLN A 293 15.18 -0.66 -33.53
C GLN A 293 14.30 -1.89 -33.79
N VAL A 294 14.51 -2.99 -33.06
CA VAL A 294 13.68 -4.20 -33.15
C VAL A 294 12.23 -3.93 -32.73
N ALA A 295 12.02 -3.13 -31.68
CA ALA A 295 10.67 -2.75 -31.25
C ALA A 295 9.93 -1.90 -32.29
N LEU A 296 10.64 -1.01 -32.97
CA LEU A 296 10.09 -0.19 -34.07
C LEU A 296 9.78 -1.02 -35.30
N LEU A 297 10.66 -1.95 -35.70
CA LEU A 297 10.41 -2.90 -36.80
C LEU A 297 9.17 -3.77 -36.53
N ARG A 298 9.01 -4.28 -35.30
CA ARG A 298 7.80 -5.03 -34.90
C ARG A 298 6.53 -4.17 -34.89
N ARG A 299 6.63 -2.86 -34.69
CA ARG A 299 5.48 -1.94 -34.81
C ARG A 299 5.15 -1.70 -36.28
N TYR A 300 6.15 -1.51 -37.13
CA TYR A 300 5.97 -1.33 -38.56
C TYR A 300 5.35 -2.58 -39.22
N GLN A 301 5.84 -3.79 -38.91
CA GLN A 301 5.26 -5.03 -39.42
C GLN A 301 3.80 -5.25 -38.98
N ARG A 302 3.47 -4.92 -37.71
CA ARG A 302 2.09 -4.99 -37.21
C ARG A 302 1.17 -3.96 -37.87
N TRP A 303 1.71 -2.81 -38.25
CA TRP A 303 0.96 -1.79 -38.99
C TRP A 303 0.68 -2.27 -40.43
N ARG A 304 1.69 -2.82 -41.12
CA ARG A 304 1.57 -3.39 -42.48
C ARG A 304 0.60 -4.57 -42.58
N GLN A 305 0.48 -5.39 -41.53
CA GLN A 305 -0.49 -6.50 -41.51
C GLN A 305 -1.94 -6.06 -41.27
N ARG A 306 -2.17 -4.86 -40.70
CA ARG A 306 -3.53 -4.35 -40.42
C ARG A 306 -4.15 -3.57 -41.57
N TYR A 307 -3.33 -3.12 -42.51
CA TYR A 307 -3.74 -2.31 -43.65
C TYR A 307 -2.94 -2.81 -44.87
N PRO A 308 -3.46 -3.77 -45.65
CA PRO A 308 -2.81 -4.24 -46.87
C PRO A 308 -2.69 -3.13 -47.91
#